data_AF-A0A7K1UJV1-F1
#
_entry.id   AF-A0A7K1UJV1-F1
#
_cell.length_a   1.000
_cell.length_b   1.000
_cell.length_c   1.000
_cell.angle_alpha   90.00
_cell.angle_beta   90.00
_cell.angle_gamma   90.00
#
_symmetry.space_group_name_H-M   'P 1'
#
loop_
_entity.id
_entity.type
_entity.pdbx_description
1 polymer ?
#
loop_
_entity_poly.entity_id
_entity_poly.type
_entity_poly.pdbx_seq_one_letter_code
_entity_poly.pdbx_strand_id
1 'polypeptide(L)'
;MSFTKRVLGPAGAAEAAGLRWLRSAEQAGGPRVVEVLEVQPEALVLESIATGEATQEAARGFGAALARLHTWLWPERAGRDDAAPPRFGQLPPGHPPSVPALFGPAGQLLELGAGRHSSWGAFHAAERLDPVLGQLDEQAASLRSRSAIASGDPEVPPVSARLHRASSSDLEVLRAARDRIAAGDFDGSEPASLLHGDLWSGNVLWSPQGAVLIDPAAHAGHRESDLAMLQLFGLPHLDTVLEPYQETAPLEPGWQDRVPVHQFFYLGVHWLLFGPAYREATMTAARRILAL
;
A
#
# COMPACT_ATOMS: atom_id res chain seq x y z
N MET A 1 10.68 16.85 21.60
CA MET A 1 11.50 15.62 21.66
C MET A 1 11.48 15.00 20.27
N SER A 2 12.55 14.32 19.85
CA SER A 2 12.67 13.70 18.52
C SER A 2 12.79 12.17 18.61
N PHE A 3 12.45 11.49 17.53
CA PHE A 3 12.67 10.07 17.28
C PHE A 3 13.56 9.91 16.06
N THR A 4 14.60 9.09 16.15
CA THR A 4 15.54 8.87 15.03
C THR A 4 15.38 7.45 14.48
N LYS A 5 14.93 7.35 13.23
CA LYS A 5 14.80 6.11 12.48
C LYS A 5 16.07 5.87 11.67
N ARG A 6 16.69 4.69 11.81
CA ARG A 6 17.78 4.30 10.91
C ARG A 6 17.20 3.90 9.56
N VAL A 7 17.79 4.40 8.48
CA VAL A 7 17.35 4.15 7.10
C VAL A 7 18.53 3.72 6.24
N LEU A 8 18.25 2.94 5.20
CA LEU A 8 19.26 2.47 4.25
C LEU A 8 19.26 3.34 3.00
N GLY A 9 20.44 3.89 2.68
CA GLY A 9 20.65 4.66 1.46
C GLY A 9 19.58 5.74 1.25
N PRO A 10 18.97 5.84 0.06
CA PRO A 10 18.06 6.93 -0.24
C PRO A 10 16.63 6.74 0.30
N ALA A 11 16.35 5.65 1.02
CA ALA A 11 15.01 5.37 1.55
C ALA A 11 14.50 6.48 2.48
N GLY A 12 15.38 7.08 3.30
CA GLY A 12 14.99 8.18 4.19
C GLY A 12 14.52 9.43 3.45
N ALA A 13 15.12 9.75 2.31
CA ALA A 13 14.71 10.89 1.49
C ALA A 13 13.36 10.64 0.80
N ALA A 14 13.13 9.41 0.32
CA ALA A 14 11.85 8.98 -0.25
C ALA A 14 10.72 9.04 0.80
N GLU A 15 10.95 8.47 1.99
CA GLU A 15 9.98 8.49 3.10
C GLU A 15 9.68 9.93 3.54
N ALA A 16 10.71 10.78 3.67
CA ALA A 16 10.54 12.19 4.01
C ALA A 16 9.71 12.96 2.97
N ALA A 17 9.87 12.67 1.68
CA ALA A 17 9.05 13.25 0.63
C ALA A 17 7.58 12.82 0.76
N GLY A 18 7.34 11.53 1.04
CA GLY A 18 6.02 10.99 1.31
C GLY A 18 5.33 11.66 2.51
N LEU A 19 6.01 11.70 3.65
CA LEU A 19 5.51 12.35 4.88
C LEU A 19 5.13 13.80 4.64
N ARG A 20 6.01 14.58 3.98
CA ARG A 20 5.74 15.99 3.65
C ARG A 20 4.56 16.15 2.69
N TRP A 21 4.40 15.24 1.74
CA TRP A 21 3.29 15.31 0.78
C TRP A 21 1.95 15.01 1.44
N LEU A 22 1.88 13.95 2.27
CA LEU A 22 0.68 13.65 3.06
C LEU A 22 0.32 14.82 3.99
N ARG A 23 1.32 15.40 4.66
CA ARG A 23 1.14 16.54 5.56
C ARG A 23 0.57 17.78 4.86
N SER A 24 0.73 17.91 3.53
CA SER A 24 0.15 19.04 2.79
C SER A 24 -1.38 19.12 2.90
N ALA A 25 -2.06 18.02 3.22
CA ALA A 25 -3.50 17.99 3.45
C ALA A 25 -3.92 18.45 4.86
N GLU A 26 -3.01 18.54 5.85
CA GLU A 26 -3.36 18.88 7.25
C GLU A 26 -4.09 20.21 7.38
N GLN A 27 -3.65 21.23 6.64
CA GLN A 27 -4.26 22.57 6.68
C GLN A 27 -5.72 22.56 6.18
N ALA A 28 -6.07 21.59 5.34
CA ALA A 28 -7.44 21.36 4.89
C ALA A 28 -8.19 20.34 5.77
N GLY A 29 -7.66 20.03 6.96
CA GLY A 29 -8.25 19.07 7.90
C GLY A 29 -7.92 17.61 7.60
N GLY A 30 -6.91 17.33 6.77
CA GLY A 30 -6.33 15.99 6.61
C GLY A 30 -5.79 15.43 7.93
N PRO A 31 -5.43 14.13 7.97
CA PRO A 31 -4.95 13.49 9.19
C PRO A 31 -3.61 14.09 9.60
N ARG A 32 -3.31 14.05 10.89
CA ARG A 32 -1.99 14.42 11.38
C ARG A 32 -0.96 13.43 10.84
N VAL A 33 0.15 13.93 10.32
CA VAL A 33 1.28 13.14 9.81
C VAL A 33 2.52 13.54 10.58
N VAL A 34 3.33 12.55 10.97
CA VAL A 34 4.56 12.82 11.73
C VAL A 34 5.46 13.83 11.01
N GLU A 35 5.93 14.82 11.76
CA GLU A 35 6.82 15.86 11.26
C GLU A 35 8.23 15.34 10.97
N VAL A 36 8.75 15.66 9.80
CA VAL A 36 10.16 15.44 9.44
C VAL A 36 11.00 16.62 9.94
N LEU A 37 11.83 16.39 10.95
CA LEU A 37 12.72 17.40 11.52
C LEU A 37 14.03 17.51 10.74
N GLU A 38 14.62 16.37 10.35
CA GLU A 38 15.89 16.31 9.63
C GLU A 38 15.99 15.04 8.77
N VAL A 39 16.62 15.16 7.60
CA VAL A 39 16.97 14.01 6.74
C VAL A 39 18.49 13.92 6.70
N GLN A 40 19.04 12.79 7.17
CA GLN A 40 20.47 12.50 7.19
C GLN A 40 20.76 11.29 6.26
N PRO A 41 22.03 11.04 5.88
CA PRO A 41 22.38 9.96 4.95
C PRO A 41 21.93 8.55 5.38
N GLU A 42 21.92 8.27 6.69
CA GLU A 42 21.54 6.95 7.25
C GLU A 42 20.47 7.06 8.33
N ALA A 43 19.86 8.24 8.50
CA ALA A 43 18.86 8.49 9.53
C ALA A 43 17.78 9.46 9.06
N LEU A 44 16.56 9.22 9.52
CA LEU A 44 15.44 10.15 9.41
C LEU A 44 15.05 10.59 10.82
N VAL A 45 15.18 11.89 11.11
CA VAL A 45 14.82 12.46 12.41
C VAL A 45 13.41 13.01 12.32
N LEU A 46 12.53 12.45 13.13
CA LEU A 46 11.11 12.73 13.18
C LEU A 46 10.75 13.36 14.54
N GLU A 47 9.61 14.04 14.62
CA GLU A 47 9.05 14.39 15.92
C GLU A 47 8.71 13.12 16.73
N SER A 48 8.79 13.23 18.05
CA SER A 48 8.28 12.18 18.94
C SER A 48 6.79 12.38 19.18
N ILE A 49 6.01 11.31 19.01
CA ILE A 49 4.56 11.30 19.22
C ILE A 49 4.26 10.75 20.62
N ALA A 50 3.45 11.47 21.38
CA ALA A 50 2.97 10.99 22.68
C ALA A 50 1.99 9.83 22.49
N THR A 51 2.17 8.75 23.23
CA THR A 51 1.24 7.61 23.22
C THR A 51 -0.11 8.03 23.79
N GLY A 52 -1.18 7.65 23.10
CA GLY A 52 -2.56 7.79 23.55
C GLY A 52 -3.36 6.53 23.21
N GLU A 53 -4.64 6.55 23.59
CA GLU A 53 -5.57 5.45 23.33
C GLU A 53 -6.37 5.67 22.06
N ALA A 54 -6.74 4.57 21.40
CA ALA A 54 -7.69 4.60 20.30
C ALA A 54 -9.10 4.80 20.85
N THR A 55 -9.52 6.05 21.05
CA THR A 55 -10.90 6.36 21.47
C THR A 55 -11.84 6.39 20.27
N GLN A 56 -13.14 6.21 20.50
CA GLN A 56 -14.14 6.38 19.42
C GLN A 56 -14.15 7.79 18.83
N GLU A 57 -13.90 8.82 19.64
CA GLU A 57 -13.80 10.21 19.19
C GLU A 57 -12.58 10.40 18.27
N ALA A 58 -11.42 9.88 18.66
CA ALA A 58 -10.21 9.91 17.84
C ALA A 58 -10.42 9.14 16.52
N ALA A 59 -11.12 8.00 16.56
CA ALA A 59 -11.47 7.23 15.38
C ALA A 59 -12.42 7.98 14.43
N ARG A 60 -13.46 8.65 14.96
CA ARG A 60 -14.35 9.50 14.14
C ARG A 60 -13.57 10.63 13.47
N GLY A 61 -12.73 11.32 14.24
CA GLY A 61 -11.87 12.39 13.74
C GLY A 61 -10.93 11.90 12.63
N PHE A 62 -10.32 10.72 12.84
CA PHE A 62 -9.44 10.10 11.85
C PHE A 62 -10.15 9.78 10.54
N GLY A 63 -11.36 9.21 10.59
CA GLY A 63 -12.13 8.88 9.38
C GLY A 63 -12.44 10.08 8.50
N ALA A 64 -12.94 11.17 9.11
CA ALA A 64 -13.19 12.42 8.39
C ALA A 64 -11.90 13.04 7.82
N ALA A 65 -10.81 12.95 8.58
CA ALA A 65 -9.51 13.48 8.16
C ALA A 65 -8.92 12.68 6.99
N LEU A 66 -8.98 11.34 7.06
CA LEU A 66 -8.51 10.45 5.99
C LEU A 66 -9.28 10.67 4.68
N ALA A 67 -10.59 10.91 4.74
CA ALA A 67 -11.38 11.28 3.57
C ALA A 67 -10.86 12.57 2.91
N ARG A 68 -10.53 13.59 3.72
CA ARG A 68 -9.98 14.86 3.20
C ARG A 68 -8.60 14.69 2.57
N LEU A 69 -7.75 13.83 3.14
CA LEU A 69 -6.48 13.43 2.51
C LEU A 69 -6.70 12.82 1.12
N HIS A 70 -7.60 11.83 1.02
CA HIS A 70 -7.83 11.14 -0.25
C HIS A 70 -8.38 12.08 -1.33
N THR A 71 -9.24 13.03 -0.96
CA THR A 71 -9.76 14.02 -1.91
C THR A 71 -8.85 15.24 -2.13
N TRP A 72 -7.68 15.30 -1.47
CA TRP A 72 -6.81 16.49 -1.48
C TRP A 72 -6.29 16.88 -2.87
N LEU A 73 -6.09 15.89 -3.74
CA LEU A 73 -5.62 16.13 -5.10
C LEU A 73 -6.73 16.52 -6.07
N TRP A 74 -8.01 16.45 -5.66
CA TRP A 74 -9.13 16.63 -6.56
C TRP A 74 -9.32 18.13 -6.85
N PRO A 75 -9.14 18.60 -8.10
CA PRO A 75 -9.09 20.03 -8.42
C PRO A 75 -10.32 20.80 -7.95
N GLU A 76 -11.52 20.26 -8.17
CA GLU A 76 -12.80 20.86 -7.76
C GLU A 76 -12.90 21.03 -6.24
N ARG A 77 -12.41 20.07 -5.46
CA ARG A 77 -12.41 20.13 -3.99
C ARG A 77 -11.31 21.01 -3.44
N ALA A 78 -10.22 21.18 -4.18
CA ALA A 78 -9.10 22.04 -3.80
C ALA A 78 -9.23 23.49 -4.32
N GLY A 79 -10.26 23.80 -5.12
CA GLY A 79 -10.43 25.12 -5.74
C GLY A 79 -9.29 25.48 -6.71
N ARG A 80 -8.71 24.50 -7.40
CA ARG A 80 -7.58 24.68 -8.33
C ARG A 80 -8.04 24.49 -9.78
N ASP A 81 -8.33 25.58 -10.48
CA ASP A 81 -8.87 25.55 -11.86
C ASP A 81 -7.84 25.18 -12.95
N ASP A 82 -6.54 25.17 -12.63
CA ASP A 82 -5.43 24.97 -13.56
C ASP A 82 -4.58 23.71 -13.29
N ALA A 83 -4.93 22.91 -12.28
CA ALA A 83 -4.18 21.72 -11.91
C ALA A 83 -4.45 20.57 -12.88
N ALA A 84 -3.39 20.05 -13.53
CA ALA A 84 -3.47 18.81 -14.29
C ALA A 84 -4.02 17.68 -13.40
N PRO A 85 -4.87 16.78 -13.94
CA PRO A 85 -5.46 15.71 -13.14
C PRO A 85 -4.36 14.79 -12.57
N PRO A 86 -4.50 14.35 -11.31
CA PRO A 86 -3.53 13.48 -10.69
C PRO A 86 -3.45 12.15 -11.45
N ARG A 87 -2.24 11.64 -11.63
CA ARG A 87 -1.98 10.38 -12.35
C ARG A 87 -1.74 9.27 -11.36
N PHE A 88 -2.35 8.10 -11.58
CA PHE A 88 -2.07 6.91 -10.77
C PHE A 88 -0.58 6.56 -10.85
N GLY A 89 0.03 6.27 -9.69
CA GLY A 89 1.46 6.02 -9.56
C GLY A 89 2.34 7.26 -9.42
N GLN A 90 1.77 8.48 -9.45
CA GLN A 90 2.54 9.69 -9.19
C GLN A 90 3.16 9.64 -7.79
N LEU A 91 4.48 9.79 -7.73
CA LEU A 91 5.26 9.84 -6.50
C LEU A 91 5.26 11.24 -5.87
N PRO A 92 5.62 11.34 -4.57
CA PRO A 92 5.66 12.60 -3.85
C PRO A 92 6.57 13.65 -4.52
N PRO A 93 6.18 14.94 -4.50
CA PRO A 93 7.11 16.03 -4.81
C PRO A 93 8.36 15.92 -3.93
N GLY A 94 9.55 16.00 -4.55
CA GLY A 94 10.82 15.82 -3.85
C GLY A 94 11.25 14.37 -3.65
N HIS A 95 10.49 13.39 -4.15
CA HIS A 95 10.95 11.99 -4.22
C HIS A 95 12.22 11.89 -5.08
N PRO A 96 13.30 11.21 -4.63
CA PRO A 96 14.55 11.18 -5.38
C PRO A 96 14.40 10.53 -6.76
N PRO A 97 14.86 11.16 -7.87
CA PRO A 97 14.55 10.71 -9.24
C PRO A 97 14.96 9.28 -9.61
N SER A 98 16.01 8.75 -8.98
CA SER A 98 16.56 7.42 -9.27
C SER A 98 16.13 6.36 -8.27
N VAL A 99 15.19 6.67 -7.38
CA VAL A 99 14.76 5.77 -6.31
C VAL A 99 13.38 5.23 -6.68
N PRO A 100 13.22 3.90 -6.79
CA PRO A 100 11.91 3.32 -7.06
C PRO A 100 10.92 3.62 -5.94
N ALA A 101 9.64 3.31 -6.16
CA ALA A 101 8.72 3.22 -5.04
C ALA A 101 9.18 2.07 -4.14
N LEU A 102 9.20 2.27 -2.83
CA LEU A 102 9.66 1.28 -1.86
C LEU A 102 8.48 0.87 -0.99
N PHE A 103 8.35 -0.43 -0.69
CA PHE A 103 7.29 -0.96 0.16
C PHE A 103 7.81 -2.09 1.04
N GLY A 104 7.34 -2.17 2.29
CA GLY A 104 7.71 -3.21 3.24
C GLY A 104 8.65 -2.74 4.34
N PRO A 105 9.14 -3.66 5.18
CA PRO A 105 9.95 -3.29 6.34
C PRO A 105 11.35 -2.82 5.92
N ALA A 106 11.97 -1.95 6.71
CA ALA A 106 13.27 -1.33 6.40
C ALA A 106 14.40 -2.31 6.03
N GLY A 107 14.35 -3.56 6.50
CA GLY A 107 15.33 -4.60 6.19
C GLY A 107 15.03 -5.46 4.96
N GLN A 108 13.83 -5.35 4.37
CA GLN A 108 13.37 -6.15 3.23
C GLN A 108 12.46 -5.31 2.32
N LEU A 109 12.94 -4.12 1.94
CA LEU A 109 12.19 -3.24 1.05
C LEU A 109 12.04 -3.87 -0.33
N LEU A 110 10.79 -3.97 -0.77
CA LEU A 110 10.40 -4.34 -2.11
C LEU A 110 10.45 -3.10 -3.01
N GLU A 111 11.19 -3.18 -4.10
CA GLU A 111 11.15 -2.18 -5.15
C GLU A 111 9.88 -2.37 -5.99
N LEU A 112 9.10 -1.31 -6.13
CA LEU A 112 7.87 -1.25 -6.90
C LEU A 112 8.03 -0.30 -8.08
N GLY A 113 7.14 -0.49 -9.04
CA GLY A 113 7.05 0.39 -10.20
C GLY A 113 6.62 1.82 -9.83
N ALA A 114 7.14 2.79 -10.58
CA ALA A 114 6.93 4.23 -10.41
C ALA A 114 6.32 4.90 -11.67
N GLY A 115 5.82 4.10 -12.61
CA GLY A 115 5.16 4.58 -13.82
C GLY A 115 3.88 5.37 -13.51
N ARG A 116 3.57 6.35 -14.35
CA ARG A 116 2.37 7.18 -14.24
C ARG A 116 1.31 6.76 -15.26
N HIS A 117 0.12 6.42 -14.79
CA HIS A 117 -0.97 5.89 -15.63
C HIS A 117 -2.20 6.78 -15.56
N SER A 118 -3.07 6.64 -16.56
CA SER A 118 -4.39 7.29 -16.59
C SER A 118 -5.52 6.39 -16.08
N SER A 119 -5.27 5.08 -16.00
CA SER A 119 -6.18 4.06 -15.47
C SER A 119 -5.60 3.50 -14.17
N TRP A 120 -6.46 3.21 -13.21
CA TRP A 120 -6.04 2.60 -11.96
C TRP A 120 -5.60 1.16 -12.18
N GLY A 121 -6.39 0.37 -12.90
CA GLY A 121 -6.14 -1.03 -13.19
C GLY A 121 -4.84 -1.25 -13.96
N ALA A 122 -4.55 -0.41 -14.95
CA ALA A 122 -3.28 -0.42 -15.67
C ALA A 122 -2.09 -0.16 -14.73
N PHE A 123 -2.20 0.85 -13.85
CA PHE A 123 -1.19 1.14 -12.83
C PHE A 123 -1.02 -0.01 -11.83
N HIS A 124 -2.13 -0.50 -11.27
CA HIS A 124 -2.10 -1.49 -10.22
C HIS A 124 -1.54 -2.82 -10.74
N ALA A 125 -1.91 -3.23 -11.96
CA ALA A 125 -1.32 -4.40 -12.59
C ALA A 125 0.18 -4.22 -12.84
N ALA A 126 0.59 -3.17 -13.58
CA ALA A 126 1.97 -3.02 -14.03
C ALA A 126 2.95 -2.66 -12.89
N GLU A 127 2.55 -1.78 -11.98
CA GLU A 127 3.47 -1.18 -11.00
C GLU A 127 3.35 -1.78 -9.60
N ARG A 128 2.34 -2.62 -9.33
CA ARG A 128 2.11 -3.28 -8.03
C ARG A 128 2.09 -4.80 -8.16
N LEU A 129 1.25 -5.36 -9.02
CA LEU A 129 1.08 -6.82 -9.13
C LEU A 129 2.23 -7.48 -9.89
N ASP A 130 2.66 -6.95 -11.03
CA ASP A 130 3.72 -7.56 -11.84
C ASP A 130 5.05 -7.75 -11.10
N PRO A 131 5.57 -6.78 -10.32
CA PRO A 131 6.78 -7.00 -9.53
C PRO A 131 6.65 -8.15 -8.53
N VAL A 132 5.48 -8.26 -7.88
CA VAL A 132 5.20 -9.32 -6.89
C VAL A 132 5.07 -10.68 -7.57
N LEU A 133 4.30 -10.76 -8.66
CA LEU A 133 4.09 -12.00 -9.42
C LEU A 133 5.39 -12.49 -10.09
N GLY A 134 6.22 -11.56 -10.58
CA GLY A 134 7.54 -11.87 -11.11
C GLY A 134 8.44 -12.52 -10.07
N GLN A 135 8.50 -11.95 -8.86
CA GLN A 135 9.30 -12.53 -7.78
C GLN A 135 8.75 -13.87 -7.27
N LEU A 136 7.43 -14.04 -7.22
CA LEU A 136 6.82 -15.33 -6.90
C LEU A 136 7.18 -16.41 -7.95
N ASP A 137 7.20 -16.06 -9.24
CA ASP A 137 7.63 -16.97 -10.31
C ASP A 137 9.14 -17.28 -10.23
N GLU A 138 10.00 -16.29 -10.00
CA GLU A 138 11.43 -16.50 -9.79
C GLU A 138 11.72 -17.43 -8.60
N GLN A 139 11.02 -17.22 -7.49
CA GLN A 139 11.10 -18.09 -6.32
C GLN A 139 10.66 -19.53 -6.64
N ALA A 140 9.69 -19.73 -7.54
CA ALA A 140 9.25 -21.04 -8.02
C ALA A 140 10.23 -21.66 -9.04
N ALA A 141 10.83 -20.86 -9.93
CA ALA A 141 11.74 -21.28 -10.98
C ALA A 141 13.11 -21.73 -10.45
N SER A 142 13.66 -21.04 -9.45
CA SER A 142 14.94 -21.39 -8.80
C SER A 142 14.98 -22.85 -8.32
N LEU A 143 13.83 -23.44 -7.98
CA LEU A 143 13.71 -24.84 -7.58
C LEU A 143 13.67 -25.82 -8.77
N ARG A 144 13.06 -25.45 -9.90
CA ARG A 144 13.04 -26.30 -11.11
C ARG A 144 14.47 -26.54 -11.59
N SER A 145 15.29 -25.49 -11.61
CA SER A 145 16.70 -25.57 -11.99
C SER A 145 17.53 -26.39 -11.00
N ARG A 146 17.35 -26.20 -9.67
CA ARG A 146 18.05 -27.03 -8.66
C ARG A 146 17.64 -28.50 -8.71
N SER A 147 16.35 -28.78 -8.94
CA SER A 147 15.85 -30.16 -9.08
C SER A 147 16.31 -30.83 -10.37
N ALA A 148 16.57 -30.07 -11.45
CA ALA A 148 17.08 -30.60 -12.71
C ALA A 148 18.59 -30.87 -12.69
N ILE A 149 19.36 -30.12 -11.87
CA ILE A 149 20.79 -30.35 -11.65
C ILE A 149 21.02 -31.51 -10.66
N ALA A 150 20.08 -31.76 -9.74
CA ALA A 150 20.15 -32.81 -8.73
C ALA A 150 19.76 -34.23 -9.23
N SER A 151 19.92 -34.54 -10.52
CA SER A 151 19.83 -35.91 -11.03
C SER A 151 21.10 -36.74 -10.76
N GLY A 152 21.86 -36.41 -9.71
CA GLY A 152 23.15 -37.03 -9.38
C GLY A 152 23.54 -37.11 -7.89
N ASP A 153 22.83 -36.49 -6.94
CA ASP A 153 22.87 -36.81 -5.49
C ASP A 153 21.82 -35.97 -4.71
N PRO A 154 21.27 -36.44 -3.57
CA PRO A 154 20.01 -35.95 -3.01
C PRO A 154 20.21 -34.91 -1.91
N GLU A 155 20.17 -33.63 -2.26
CA GLU A 155 19.53 -32.65 -1.38
C GLU A 155 18.26 -32.14 -2.05
N VAL A 156 17.24 -33.02 -2.02
CA VAL A 156 15.86 -32.63 -2.24
C VAL A 156 15.54 -31.58 -1.16
N PRO A 157 15.27 -30.30 -1.51
CA PRO A 157 14.86 -29.34 -0.50
C PRO A 157 13.65 -29.90 0.24
N PRO A 158 13.59 -29.77 1.57
CA PRO A 158 12.58 -30.43 2.37
C PRO A 158 11.19 -30.10 1.84
N VAL A 159 10.27 -31.07 1.89
CA VAL A 159 8.90 -30.96 1.35
C VAL A 159 8.20 -29.68 1.84
N SER A 160 8.48 -29.23 3.05
CA SER A 160 8.07 -27.92 3.58
C SER A 160 8.46 -26.76 2.64
N ALA A 161 9.74 -26.62 2.29
CA ALA A 161 10.22 -25.55 1.40
C ALA A 161 9.59 -25.56 -0.01
N ARG A 162 9.09 -26.72 -0.49
CA ARG A 162 8.33 -26.84 -1.74
C ARG A 162 6.85 -26.48 -1.57
N LEU A 163 6.24 -26.84 -0.43
CA LEU A 163 4.85 -26.51 -0.10
C LEU A 163 4.63 -25.02 0.17
N HIS A 164 5.70 -24.24 0.30
CA HIS A 164 5.63 -22.85 0.75
C HIS A 164 5.73 -21.80 -0.36
N ARG A 165 5.90 -22.20 -1.63
CA ARG A 165 6.06 -21.32 -2.80
C ARG A 165 4.90 -21.47 -3.78
N ALA A 166 4.70 -20.46 -4.64
CA ALA A 166 3.64 -20.48 -5.64
C ALA A 166 3.83 -21.64 -6.63
N SER A 167 2.79 -22.44 -6.81
CA SER A 167 2.75 -23.45 -7.88
C SER A 167 2.44 -22.82 -9.23
N SER A 168 2.65 -23.55 -10.33
CA SER A 168 2.22 -23.09 -11.67
C SER A 168 0.72 -22.79 -11.72
N SER A 169 -0.11 -23.63 -11.08
CA SER A 169 -1.55 -23.41 -10.98
C SER A 169 -1.90 -22.17 -10.14
N ASP A 170 -1.12 -21.88 -9.08
CA ASP A 170 -1.30 -20.63 -8.35
C ASP A 170 -1.03 -19.44 -9.25
N LEU A 171 0.12 -19.42 -9.94
CA LEU A 171 0.51 -18.33 -10.82
C LEU A 171 -0.49 -18.10 -11.96
N GLU A 172 -1.09 -19.16 -12.51
CA GLU A 172 -2.15 -19.05 -13.53
C GLU A 172 -3.37 -18.28 -13.00
N VAL A 173 -3.88 -18.63 -11.81
CA VAL A 173 -5.02 -17.94 -11.18
C VAL A 173 -4.67 -16.51 -10.80
N LEU A 174 -3.47 -16.28 -10.26
CA LEU A 174 -3.01 -14.94 -9.90
C LEU A 174 -2.88 -14.02 -11.12
N ARG A 175 -2.34 -14.54 -12.24
CA ARG A 175 -2.23 -13.81 -13.51
C ARG A 175 -3.60 -13.51 -14.10
N ALA A 176 -4.51 -14.47 -14.09
CA ALA A 176 -5.88 -14.24 -14.56
C ALA A 176 -6.60 -13.14 -13.76
N ALA A 177 -6.45 -13.12 -12.43
CA ALA A 177 -7.01 -12.07 -11.59
C ALA A 177 -6.35 -10.71 -11.88
N ARG A 178 -5.02 -10.67 -12.02
CA ARG A 178 -4.27 -9.49 -12.46
C ARG A 178 -4.74 -8.98 -13.82
N ASP A 179 -5.07 -9.86 -14.76
CA ASP A 179 -5.51 -9.47 -16.11
C ASP A 179 -6.90 -8.83 -16.12
N ARG A 180 -7.82 -9.27 -15.27
CA ARG A 180 -9.11 -8.57 -15.03
C ARG A 180 -8.86 -7.14 -14.53
N ILE A 181 -7.95 -6.98 -13.57
CA ILE A 181 -7.55 -5.66 -13.05
C ILE A 181 -6.93 -4.81 -14.17
N ALA A 182 -5.99 -5.36 -14.94
CA ALA A 182 -5.34 -4.65 -16.05
C ALA A 182 -6.32 -4.23 -17.15
N ALA A 183 -7.40 -5.00 -17.37
CA ALA A 183 -8.46 -4.68 -18.32
C ALA A 183 -9.33 -3.49 -17.88
N GLY A 184 -9.18 -3.03 -16.63
CA GLY A 184 -9.97 -1.92 -16.07
C GLY A 184 -11.35 -2.35 -15.57
N ASP A 185 -11.58 -3.65 -15.35
CA ASP A 185 -12.88 -4.18 -14.89
C ASP A 185 -13.31 -3.60 -13.53
N PHE A 186 -12.37 -3.05 -12.76
CA PHE A 186 -12.57 -2.45 -11.45
C PHE A 186 -12.16 -0.97 -11.40
N ASP A 187 -11.95 -0.34 -12.56
CA ASP A 187 -11.67 1.09 -12.62
C ASP A 187 -12.92 1.88 -12.25
N GLY A 188 -12.79 2.77 -11.27
CA GLY A 188 -13.80 3.76 -10.93
C GLY A 188 -13.73 4.99 -11.82
N SER A 189 -14.70 5.88 -11.64
CA SER A 189 -14.71 7.21 -12.27
C SER A 189 -13.89 8.25 -11.51
N GLU A 190 -13.47 7.91 -10.30
CA GLU A 190 -12.77 8.81 -9.40
C GLU A 190 -11.33 9.10 -9.85
N PRO A 191 -10.84 10.34 -9.69
CA PRO A 191 -9.44 10.66 -9.95
C PRO A 191 -8.52 10.04 -8.89
N ALA A 192 -7.23 9.95 -9.22
CA ALA A 192 -6.23 9.45 -8.28
C ALA A 192 -6.20 10.28 -6.99
N SER A 193 -6.16 9.58 -5.86
CA SER A 193 -6.17 10.11 -4.50
C SER A 193 -4.77 10.06 -3.91
N LEU A 194 -4.45 10.99 -3.00
CA LEU A 194 -3.18 10.96 -2.27
C LEU A 194 -3.23 9.84 -1.21
N LEU A 195 -2.51 8.74 -1.41
CA LEU A 195 -2.52 7.60 -0.50
C LEU A 195 -1.35 7.63 0.46
N HIS A 196 -1.59 7.13 1.67
CA HIS A 196 -0.55 6.67 2.57
C HIS A 196 0.20 5.48 1.97
N GLY A 197 -0.51 4.54 1.34
CA GLY A 197 0.04 3.44 0.56
C GLY A 197 0.47 2.20 1.35
N ASP A 198 0.70 2.36 2.67
CA ASP A 198 0.98 1.27 3.63
C ASP A 198 0.11 1.43 4.90
N LEU A 199 -1.19 1.72 4.74
CA LEU A 199 -2.06 2.11 5.86
C LEU A 199 -2.66 0.92 6.62
N TRP A 200 -1.86 0.26 7.45
CA TRP A 200 -2.32 -0.73 8.42
C TRP A 200 -2.25 -0.19 9.85
N SER A 201 -2.79 -0.90 10.84
CA SER A 201 -2.87 -0.40 12.23
C SER A 201 -1.53 0.01 12.85
N GLY A 202 -0.42 -0.63 12.46
CA GLY A 202 0.91 -0.28 12.97
C GLY A 202 1.40 1.09 12.53
N ASN A 203 0.87 1.61 11.42
CA ASN A 203 1.19 2.92 10.87
C ASN A 203 0.18 4.02 11.29
N VAL A 204 -0.75 3.67 12.19
CA VAL A 204 -1.69 4.60 12.83
C VAL A 204 -1.36 4.68 14.32
N LEU A 205 -0.62 5.71 14.71
CA LEU A 205 -0.30 5.96 16.11
C LEU A 205 -1.39 6.79 16.77
N TRP A 206 -1.95 6.28 17.87
CA TRP A 206 -2.91 7.03 18.67
C TRP A 206 -2.17 7.94 19.65
N SER A 207 -2.61 9.19 19.72
CA SER A 207 -2.10 10.23 20.61
C SER A 207 -3.26 10.89 21.37
N PRO A 208 -2.99 11.68 22.43
CA PRO A 208 -4.04 12.44 23.10
C PRO A 208 -4.78 13.44 22.18
N GLN A 209 -4.22 13.76 21.01
CA GLN A 209 -4.81 14.65 19.99
C GLN A 209 -5.48 13.89 18.83
N GLY A 210 -5.51 12.56 18.86
CA GLY A 210 -6.07 11.71 17.81
C GLY A 210 -5.01 10.88 17.08
N ALA A 211 -5.38 10.36 15.91
CA ALA A 211 -4.52 9.51 15.10
C ALA A 211 -3.41 10.30 14.38
N VAL A 212 -2.22 9.71 14.31
CA VAL A 212 -1.04 10.22 13.61
C VAL A 212 -0.50 9.15 12.66
N LEU A 213 -0.29 9.52 11.40
CA LEU A 213 0.25 8.62 10.39
C LEU A 213 1.78 8.65 10.36
N ILE A 214 2.38 7.46 10.17
CA ILE A 214 3.83 7.23 10.08
C ILE A 214 4.16 6.22 8.98
N ASP A 215 5.42 6.16 8.57
CA ASP A 215 5.96 5.13 7.67
C ASP A 215 5.17 4.93 6.35
N PRO A 216 4.94 5.99 5.56
CA PRO A 216 4.15 5.87 4.34
C PRO A 216 4.94 5.28 3.17
N ALA A 217 4.23 4.54 2.32
CA ALA A 217 4.62 4.25 0.94
C ALA A 217 3.85 5.18 -0.02
N ALA A 218 3.94 6.50 0.22
CA ALA A 218 3.03 7.48 -0.36
C ALA A 218 3.09 7.56 -1.88
N HIS A 219 1.93 7.56 -2.52
CA HIS A 219 1.76 7.74 -3.97
C HIS A 219 0.31 8.16 -4.30
N ALA A 220 0.08 8.66 -5.51
CA ALA A 220 -1.28 8.83 -6.01
C ALA A 220 -1.86 7.48 -6.45
N GLY A 221 -3.03 7.10 -5.92
CA GLY A 221 -3.63 5.78 -6.12
C GLY A 221 -5.15 5.79 -5.94
N HIS A 222 -5.77 4.61 -5.86
CA HIS A 222 -7.19 4.48 -5.55
C HIS A 222 -7.41 4.45 -4.04
N ARG A 223 -8.25 5.34 -3.52
CA ARG A 223 -8.46 5.53 -2.08
C ARG A 223 -9.02 4.33 -1.34
N GLU A 224 -9.69 3.43 -2.04
CA GLU A 224 -10.11 2.13 -1.46
C GLU A 224 -8.91 1.29 -1.01
N SER A 225 -7.71 1.46 -1.57
CA SER A 225 -6.53 0.68 -1.18
C SER A 225 -6.12 0.89 0.27
N ASP A 226 -6.09 2.14 0.74
CA ASP A 226 -5.75 2.45 2.14
C ASP A 226 -6.82 1.90 3.10
N LEU A 227 -8.11 2.01 2.75
CA LEU A 227 -9.20 1.47 3.55
C LEU A 227 -9.23 -0.06 3.56
N ALA A 228 -8.88 -0.69 2.44
CA ALA A 228 -8.79 -2.13 2.31
C ALA A 228 -7.63 -2.69 3.14
N MET A 229 -6.54 -1.93 3.27
CA MET A 229 -5.41 -2.29 4.13
C MET A 229 -5.73 -2.18 5.62
N LEU A 230 -6.47 -1.13 6.03
CA LEU A 230 -7.01 -1.03 7.39
C LEU A 230 -7.95 -2.19 7.73
N GLN A 231 -8.76 -2.64 6.78
CA GLN A 231 -9.62 -3.83 6.95
C GLN A 231 -8.81 -5.12 7.04
N LEU A 232 -7.75 -5.27 6.23
CA LEU A 232 -7.00 -6.52 6.12
C LEU A 232 -6.31 -6.90 7.43
N PHE A 233 -5.66 -5.94 8.09
CA PHE A 233 -4.94 -6.15 9.35
C PHE A 233 -5.73 -5.72 10.59
N GLY A 234 -6.92 -5.17 10.37
CA GLY A 234 -7.77 -4.60 11.41
C GLY A 234 -7.28 -3.22 11.87
N LEU A 235 -8.20 -2.40 12.36
CA LEU A 235 -7.92 -1.14 13.06
C LEU A 235 -8.90 -1.03 14.24
N PRO A 236 -8.45 -0.57 15.42
CA PRO A 236 -9.37 -0.25 16.51
C PRO A 236 -10.47 0.73 16.04
N HIS A 237 -11.73 0.39 16.32
CA HIS A 237 -12.89 1.18 15.94
C HIS A 237 -13.05 1.44 14.43
N LEU A 238 -12.64 0.49 13.58
CA LEU A 238 -12.72 0.65 12.12
C LEU A 238 -14.11 1.09 11.61
N ASP A 239 -15.21 0.52 12.11
CA ASP A 239 -16.55 0.94 11.69
C ASP A 239 -16.81 2.43 12.01
N THR A 240 -16.32 2.89 13.17
CA THR A 240 -16.36 4.30 13.60
C THR A 240 -15.48 5.22 12.74
N VAL A 241 -14.43 4.69 12.11
CA VAL A 241 -13.61 5.41 11.12
C VAL A 241 -14.34 5.49 9.78
N LEU A 242 -14.97 4.40 9.35
CA LEU A 242 -15.63 4.31 8.04
C LEU A 242 -16.89 5.18 7.94
N GLU A 243 -17.66 5.33 9.02
CA GLU A 243 -18.87 6.18 9.05
C GLU A 243 -18.60 7.63 8.60
N PRO A 244 -17.75 8.43 9.28
CA PRO A 244 -17.46 9.81 8.86
C PRO A 244 -16.63 9.90 7.58
N TYR A 245 -15.86 8.85 7.24
CA TYR A 245 -15.18 8.78 5.95
C TYR A 245 -16.21 8.78 4.80
N GLN A 246 -17.23 7.91 4.90
CA GLN A 246 -18.32 7.81 3.93
C GLN A 246 -19.16 9.09 3.86
N GLU A 247 -19.36 9.79 4.97
CA GLU A 247 -20.06 11.09 4.97
C GLU A 247 -19.27 12.18 4.21
N THR A 248 -17.94 12.19 4.37
CA THR A 248 -17.08 13.25 3.82
C THR A 248 -16.72 13.00 2.35
N ALA A 249 -16.42 11.74 2.01
CA ALA A 249 -16.06 11.29 0.67
C ALA A 249 -16.70 9.92 0.41
N PRO A 250 -18.00 9.87 0.05
CA PRO A 250 -18.71 8.63 -0.20
C PRO A 250 -18.00 7.77 -1.25
N LEU A 251 -17.69 6.52 -0.94
CA LEU A 251 -17.18 5.52 -1.87
C LEU A 251 -18.19 5.18 -2.95
N GLU A 252 -17.70 4.87 -4.14
CA GLU A 252 -18.56 4.42 -5.24
C GLU A 252 -19.34 3.15 -4.82
N PRO A 253 -20.61 3.00 -5.25
CA PRO A 253 -21.39 1.80 -4.97
C PRO A 253 -20.62 0.51 -5.31
N GLY A 254 -20.78 -0.52 -4.47
CA GLY A 254 -20.10 -1.81 -4.64
C GLY A 254 -18.65 -1.83 -4.15
N TRP A 255 -18.15 -0.80 -3.47
CA TRP A 255 -16.78 -0.79 -2.93
C TRP A 255 -16.49 -1.97 -2.00
N GLN A 256 -17.48 -2.47 -1.27
CA GLN A 256 -17.32 -3.62 -0.38
C GLN A 256 -16.92 -4.88 -1.17
N ASP A 257 -17.49 -5.07 -2.36
CA ASP A 257 -17.15 -6.18 -3.24
C ASP A 257 -15.75 -6.03 -3.84
N ARG A 258 -15.24 -4.79 -3.96
CA ARG A 258 -13.88 -4.48 -4.44
C ARG A 258 -12.80 -4.57 -3.36
N VAL A 259 -13.14 -4.72 -2.08
CA VAL A 259 -12.13 -4.85 -1.00
C VAL A 259 -11.08 -5.93 -1.31
N PRO A 260 -11.42 -7.15 -1.75
CA PRO A 260 -10.43 -8.17 -2.12
C PRO A 260 -9.54 -7.77 -3.31
N VAL A 261 -10.08 -6.96 -4.24
CA VAL A 261 -9.33 -6.43 -5.40
C VAL A 261 -8.19 -5.53 -4.91
N HIS A 262 -8.46 -4.65 -3.94
CA HIS A 262 -7.48 -3.77 -3.34
C HIS A 262 -6.53 -4.48 -2.35
N GLN A 263 -6.99 -5.53 -1.66
CA GLN A 263 -6.16 -6.32 -0.74
C GLN A 263 -5.16 -7.24 -1.47
N PHE A 264 -5.41 -7.55 -2.75
CA PHE A 264 -4.67 -8.56 -3.48
C PHE A 264 -3.16 -8.29 -3.55
N PHE A 265 -2.77 -7.04 -3.81
CA PHE A 265 -1.36 -6.62 -3.78
C PHE A 265 -0.73 -6.87 -2.41
N TYR A 266 -1.36 -6.42 -1.32
CA TYR A 266 -0.81 -6.54 0.02
C TYR A 266 -0.66 -8.00 0.45
N LEU A 267 -1.66 -8.83 0.16
CA LEU A 267 -1.62 -10.27 0.40
C LEU A 267 -0.49 -10.95 -0.40
N GLY A 268 -0.30 -10.57 -1.67
CA GLY A 268 0.81 -11.03 -2.50
C GLY A 268 2.18 -10.66 -1.92
N VAL A 269 2.37 -9.41 -1.49
CA VAL A 269 3.61 -8.98 -0.83
C VAL A 269 3.85 -9.75 0.46
N HIS A 270 2.82 -9.95 1.28
CA HIS A 270 2.97 -10.69 2.54
C HIS A 270 3.31 -12.16 2.30
N TRP A 271 2.78 -12.77 1.25
CA TRP A 271 3.22 -14.10 0.84
C TRP A 271 4.71 -14.09 0.45
N LEU A 272 5.14 -13.09 -0.34
CA LEU A 272 6.53 -12.97 -0.78
C LEU A 272 7.51 -12.79 0.39
N LEU A 273 7.20 -11.92 1.36
CA LEU A 273 8.11 -11.52 2.44
C LEU A 273 8.01 -12.42 3.68
N PHE A 274 6.80 -12.84 4.05
CA PHE A 274 6.56 -13.58 5.30
C PHE A 274 6.15 -15.04 5.06
N GLY A 275 5.96 -15.42 3.81
CA GLY A 275 5.83 -16.81 3.40
C GLY A 275 4.38 -17.34 3.36
N PRO A 276 4.22 -18.66 3.44
CA PRO A 276 3.05 -19.40 2.94
C PRO A 276 1.77 -19.18 3.74
N ALA A 277 1.85 -18.63 4.95
CA ALA A 277 0.68 -18.34 5.77
C ALA A 277 -0.32 -17.42 5.04
N TYR A 278 0.17 -16.61 4.09
CA TYR A 278 -0.65 -15.70 3.30
C TYR A 278 -1.18 -16.31 1.99
N ARG A 279 -0.70 -17.49 1.57
CA ARG A 279 -1.07 -18.10 0.29
C ARG A 279 -2.58 -18.26 0.14
N GLU A 280 -3.25 -18.91 1.10
CA GLU A 280 -4.70 -19.16 0.99
C GLU A 280 -5.52 -17.87 0.94
N ALA A 281 -5.11 -16.83 1.68
CA ALA A 281 -5.76 -15.53 1.62
C ALA A 281 -5.56 -14.87 0.24
N THR A 282 -4.33 -14.86 -0.29
CA THR A 282 -4.03 -14.35 -1.64
C THR A 282 -4.83 -15.08 -2.71
N MET A 283 -4.90 -16.41 -2.65
CA MET A 283 -5.66 -17.22 -3.60
C MET A 283 -7.17 -17.02 -3.47
N THR A 284 -7.67 -16.80 -2.26
CA THR A 284 -9.09 -16.49 -2.04
C THR A 284 -9.45 -15.12 -2.64
N ALA A 285 -8.61 -14.11 -2.45
CA ALA A 285 -8.77 -12.81 -3.09
C ALA A 285 -8.77 -12.93 -4.62
N ALA A 286 -7.80 -13.66 -5.19
CA ALA A 286 -7.72 -13.90 -6.64
C ALA A 286 -8.97 -14.58 -7.20
N ARG A 287 -9.48 -15.64 -6.54
CA ARG A 287 -10.72 -16.32 -6.96
C ARG A 287 -11.94 -15.41 -6.84
N ARG A 288 -11.99 -14.53 -5.83
CA ARG A 288 -13.08 -13.56 -5.69
C ARG A 288 -13.05 -12.53 -6.83
N ILE A 289 -11.86 -12.00 -7.17
CA ILE A 289 -11.66 -11.11 -8.33
C ILE A 289 -12.19 -11.75 -9.62
N LEU A 290 -11.93 -13.04 -9.83
CA LEU A 290 -12.39 -13.77 -11.01
C LEU A 290 -13.91 -14.06 -11.03
N ALA A 291 -14.58 -13.92 -9.89
CA ALA A 291 -16.00 -14.20 -9.73
C ALA A 291 -16.89 -12.95 -9.71
N LEU A 292 -16.29 -11.76 -9.56
CA LEU A 292 -16.93 -10.45 -9.78
C LEU A 292 -17.04 -10.20 -11.28
#